data_AF-A0A1H5ZJV6-F1
#
_entry.id   AF-A0A1H5ZJV6-F1
#
_cell.length_a   1.000
_cell.length_b   1.000
_cell.length_c   1.000
_cell.angle_alpha   90.00
_cell.angle_beta   90.00
_cell.angle_gamma   90.00
#
_symmetry.space_group_name_H-M   'P 1'
#
loop_
_entity.id
_entity.type
_entity.pdbx_description
1 polymer ?
#
loop_
_entity_poly.entity_id
_entity_poly.type
_entity_poly.pdbx_seq_one_letter_code
_entity_poly.pdbx_strand_id
1 'polypeptide(L)'
;MPSYLSPGVYVEEVQNGARPIEGVGTAVAAFVGFASQGPFHEPTLVTNWNQHVQTFGGFDENYLGRSVYGYFANGGGAAYVVRIGGPSTAAHTDPAPAPVEIGGLRIAALPGAGADLTVEVADAEGENPPEDRFRLVVSQGGKVVETFDVSTKKNVKSYVVSQVRERSKLIEVTERGSAALTRPDNQSVALAAAPSPAAPAAVDAREYVGDLAARTGFGGLETIDEITMVAVPDLMSAHQRGLIDAEGVKTVQLAAISHCEQMGDRVALLDAPPGLNAQQVRAWRSEQAGYDSKYATLYYPWIKVFDPASGRNAMVPPSGHVAGVWARSDAERGVHKAPANEVIRGAVDLEVNLSKGEQDMLNPIGVNCIRAFAGRGIRIWGARTLSSDPGWRYLNVRRLFNYLEESILIGTQWVVFEPNDDRLWSSIRRNISAFLHQAWRDGALFGRTAAEAFYVKCDRENNPQESIDLGQVVCEIGVAPVKPAEFVIFRLSQFSDSTSLVSE
;
A
#
# COMPACT_ATOMS: atom_id res chain seq x y z
N MET A 1 21.15 -46.56 -3.88
CA MET A 1 20.37 -47.52 -3.09
C MET A 1 21.17 -47.89 -1.87
N PRO A 2 20.57 -47.92 -0.67
CA PRO A 2 21.27 -48.38 0.52
C PRO A 2 21.63 -49.86 0.37
N SER A 3 22.84 -50.22 0.82
CA SER A 3 23.33 -51.59 0.83
C SER A 3 23.16 -52.15 2.24
N TYR A 4 22.34 -53.18 2.37
CA TYR A 4 22.08 -53.86 3.63
C TYR A 4 23.02 -55.07 3.76
N LEU A 5 23.99 -54.97 4.66
CA LEU A 5 25.07 -55.96 4.82
C LEU A 5 24.87 -56.93 5.99
N SER A 6 23.80 -56.74 6.78
CA SER A 6 23.54 -57.56 7.98
C SER A 6 22.06 -57.93 8.08
N PRO A 7 21.70 -59.05 8.72
CA PRO A 7 20.31 -59.33 9.07
C PRO A 7 19.85 -58.37 10.18
N GLY A 8 18.77 -57.63 9.97
CA GLY A 8 18.22 -56.68 10.94
C GLY A 8 16.92 -56.02 10.47
N VAL A 9 16.28 -55.25 11.36
CA VAL A 9 15.18 -54.36 11.01
C VAL A 9 15.76 -53.00 10.65
N TYR A 10 15.47 -52.54 9.43
CA TYR A 10 15.91 -51.23 8.94
C TYR A 10 14.70 -50.30 8.82
N VAL A 11 14.88 -49.07 9.27
CA VAL A 11 13.91 -47.99 9.12
C VAL A 11 14.53 -47.01 8.13
N GLU A 12 13.87 -46.82 7.00
CA GLU A 12 14.20 -45.76 6.04
C GLU A 12 13.16 -44.65 6.15
N GLU A 13 13.62 -43.41 6.17
CA GLU A 13 12.74 -42.26 5.97
C GLU A 13 12.64 -41.97 4.47
N VAL A 14 11.57 -42.46 3.84
CA VAL A 14 11.27 -42.13 2.46
C VAL A 14 10.26 -40.98 2.45
N GLN A 15 10.68 -39.79 2.02
CA GLN A 15 9.76 -38.68 1.78
C GLN A 15 8.86 -39.00 0.58
N ASN A 16 7.72 -39.65 0.84
CA ASN A 16 6.68 -40.01 -0.13
C ASN A 16 5.37 -39.25 0.14
N GLY A 17 5.45 -37.99 0.54
CA GLY A 17 4.30 -37.12 0.77
C GLY A 17 3.99 -36.25 -0.45
N ALA A 18 2.71 -36.04 -0.73
CA ALA A 18 2.30 -34.89 -1.54
C ALA A 18 2.73 -33.61 -0.79
N ARG A 19 3.25 -32.62 -1.54
CA ARG A 19 3.56 -31.28 -1.01
C ARG A 19 2.35 -30.40 -1.39
N PRO A 20 1.32 -30.28 -0.53
CA PRO A 20 0.11 -29.55 -0.89
C PRO A 20 0.42 -28.08 -1.12
N ILE A 21 -0.25 -27.49 -2.10
CA ILE A 21 -0.20 -26.06 -2.37
C ILE A 21 -1.27 -25.39 -1.50
N GLU A 22 -0.85 -24.44 -0.68
CA GLU A 22 -1.75 -23.60 0.09
C GLU A 22 -2.09 -22.32 -0.69
N GLY A 23 -3.33 -21.85 -0.53
CA GLY A 23 -3.77 -20.60 -1.13
C GLY A 23 -3.15 -19.39 -0.43
N VAL A 24 -2.66 -18.42 -1.20
CA VAL A 24 -2.14 -17.17 -0.65
C VAL A 24 -3.24 -16.22 -0.16
N GLY A 25 -2.85 -15.23 0.64
CA GLY A 25 -3.75 -14.14 1.03
C GLY A 25 -4.23 -13.36 -0.20
N THR A 26 -5.51 -13.00 -0.24
CA THR A 26 -6.13 -12.37 -1.43
C THR A 26 -6.40 -10.87 -1.26
N ALA A 27 -6.16 -10.33 -0.06
CA ALA A 27 -6.65 -9.00 0.30
C ALA A 27 -5.77 -8.21 1.27
N VAL A 28 -4.53 -7.95 0.87
CA VAL A 28 -3.65 -6.97 1.52
C VAL A 28 -3.54 -5.73 0.64
N ALA A 29 -3.83 -4.56 1.22
CA ALA A 29 -3.79 -3.29 0.51
C ALA A 29 -2.50 -2.53 0.77
N ALA A 30 -1.94 -1.87 -0.24
CA ALA A 30 -0.91 -0.85 -0.08
C ALA A 30 -1.51 0.53 -0.33
N PHE A 31 -1.35 1.43 0.63
CA PHE A 31 -1.77 2.83 0.54
C PHE A 31 -0.53 3.73 0.47
N VAL A 32 -0.44 4.53 -0.60
CA VAL A 32 0.59 5.56 -0.75
C VAL A 32 -0.06 6.93 -0.58
N GLY A 33 0.46 7.73 0.34
CA GLY A 33 -0.13 9.05 0.61
C GLY A 33 0.59 9.86 1.68
N PHE A 34 0.00 10.98 2.06
CA PHE A 34 0.50 11.88 3.08
C PHE A 34 -0.01 11.46 4.46
N ALA A 35 0.88 11.55 5.44
CA ALA A 35 0.55 11.31 6.84
C ALA A 35 1.17 12.42 7.70
N SER A 36 0.62 12.66 8.89
CA SER A 36 1.13 13.67 9.81
C SER A 36 2.40 13.22 10.54
N GLN A 37 2.57 11.91 10.73
CA GLN A 37 3.72 11.29 11.38
C GLN A 37 4.09 9.94 10.71
N GLY A 38 5.12 9.27 11.22
CA GLY A 38 5.60 7.99 10.71
C GLY A 38 6.79 8.10 9.75
N PRO A 39 7.46 6.98 9.45
CA PRO A 39 8.63 6.96 8.58
C PRO A 39 8.26 7.32 7.14
N PHE A 40 9.08 8.14 6.48
CA PHE A 40 8.91 8.47 5.07
C PHE A 40 9.47 7.35 4.19
N HIS A 41 8.76 7.05 3.10
CA HIS A 41 9.14 6.10 2.07
C HIS A 41 9.39 4.65 2.54
N GLU A 42 9.05 4.32 3.79
CA GLU A 42 9.19 2.99 4.35
C GLU A 42 7.81 2.31 4.41
N PRO A 43 7.56 1.25 3.61
CA PRO A 43 6.33 0.49 3.71
C PRO A 43 6.17 -0.11 5.10
N THR A 44 5.18 0.38 5.84
CA THR A 44 4.94 -0.07 7.21
C THR A 44 3.63 -0.83 7.29
N LEU A 45 3.69 -2.06 7.80
CA LEU A 45 2.53 -2.90 8.02
C LEU A 45 1.67 -2.36 9.17
N VAL A 46 0.38 -2.19 8.90
CA VAL A 46 -0.66 -1.90 9.88
C VAL A 46 -1.78 -2.96 9.78
N THR A 47 -2.15 -3.53 10.92
CA THR A 47 -3.14 -4.63 11.00
C THR A 47 -4.50 -4.18 11.51
N ASN A 48 -4.61 -2.93 11.94
CA ASN A 48 -5.85 -2.33 12.41
C ASN A 48 -5.73 -0.79 12.45
N TRP A 49 -6.87 -0.12 12.63
CA TRP A 49 -6.94 1.33 12.69
C TRP A 49 -6.12 1.94 13.83
N ASN A 50 -6.12 1.35 15.03
CA ASN A 50 -5.38 1.90 16.17
C ASN A 50 -3.87 1.91 15.90
N GLN A 51 -3.34 0.86 15.27
CA GLN A 51 -1.94 0.80 14.85
C GLN A 51 -1.63 1.88 13.82
N HIS A 52 -2.52 2.10 12.84
CA HIS A 52 -2.36 3.20 11.89
C HIS A 52 -2.31 4.56 12.60
N VAL A 53 -3.22 4.84 13.54
CA VAL A 53 -3.23 6.09 14.30
C VAL A 53 -1.94 6.29 15.09
N GLN A 54 -1.42 5.24 15.72
CA GLN A 54 -0.18 5.29 16.48
C GLN A 54 1.05 5.57 15.60
N THR A 55 1.10 5.02 14.38
CA THR A 55 2.26 5.14 13.50
C THR A 55 2.20 6.38 12.62
N PHE A 56 1.05 6.66 12.00
CA PHE A 56 0.88 7.65 10.92
C PHE A 56 -0.01 8.83 11.29
N GLY A 57 -0.71 8.74 12.43
CA GLY A 57 -1.67 9.74 12.87
C GLY A 57 -3.10 9.39 12.46
N GLY A 58 -4.06 10.17 12.96
CA GLY A 58 -5.49 9.96 12.73
C GLY A 58 -5.99 10.67 11.46
N PHE A 59 -7.20 11.20 11.55
CA PHE A 59 -7.78 11.99 10.47
C PHE A 59 -7.15 13.38 10.40
N ASP A 60 -6.71 13.78 9.21
CA ASP A 60 -6.12 15.09 8.93
C ASP A 60 -6.84 15.76 7.75
N GLU A 61 -6.19 16.68 7.03
CA GLU A 61 -6.73 17.30 5.81
C GLU A 61 -6.64 16.39 4.57
N ASN A 62 -5.87 15.31 4.64
CA ASN A 62 -5.65 14.37 3.54
C ASN A 62 -6.62 13.18 3.62
N TYR A 63 -6.59 12.33 2.59
CA TYR A 63 -7.47 11.19 2.42
C TYR A 63 -6.87 9.87 2.88
N LEU A 64 -5.55 9.76 3.12
CA LEU A 64 -4.91 8.52 3.56
C LEU A 64 -5.58 7.95 4.83
N GLY A 65 -5.68 8.74 5.90
CA GLY A 65 -6.30 8.28 7.15
C GLY A 65 -7.75 7.86 6.97
N ARG A 66 -8.53 8.61 6.18
CA ARG A 66 -9.94 8.27 5.87
C ARG A 66 -10.06 7.01 5.02
N SER A 67 -9.11 6.78 4.12
CA SER A 67 -9.06 5.62 3.24
C SER A 67 -8.69 4.35 4.00
N VAL A 68 -7.67 4.42 4.87
CA VAL A 68 -7.25 3.30 5.72
C VAL A 68 -8.34 2.96 6.75
N TYR A 69 -8.99 3.96 7.35
CA TYR A 69 -10.16 3.73 8.20
C TYR A 69 -11.28 3.02 7.44
N GLY A 70 -11.61 3.51 6.24
CA GLY A 70 -12.61 2.91 5.35
C GLY A 70 -12.29 1.47 4.95
N TYR A 71 -11.01 1.16 4.72
CA TYR A 71 -10.51 -0.18 4.44
C TYR A 71 -10.82 -1.14 5.59
N PHE A 72 -10.38 -0.83 6.81
CA PHE A 72 -10.63 -1.67 7.98
C PHE A 72 -12.12 -1.76 8.31
N ALA A 73 -12.88 -0.66 8.24
CA ALA A 73 -14.31 -0.65 8.51
C ALA A 73 -15.13 -1.49 7.51
N ASN A 74 -14.62 -1.67 6.29
CA ASN A 74 -15.28 -2.47 5.26
C ASN A 74 -14.88 -3.95 5.24
N GLY A 75 -13.91 -4.37 6.06
CA GLY A 75 -13.47 -5.78 6.18
C GLY A 75 -12.03 -6.03 5.76
N GLY A 76 -11.24 -4.98 5.57
CA GLY A 76 -9.79 -5.07 5.40
C GLY A 76 -9.10 -5.68 6.63
N GLY A 77 -8.09 -6.50 6.40
CA GLY A 77 -7.34 -7.20 7.46
C GLY A 77 -5.98 -6.58 7.74
N ALA A 78 -5.15 -6.42 6.70
CA ALA A 78 -3.80 -5.88 6.81
C ALA A 78 -3.53 -4.91 5.65
N ALA A 79 -2.84 -3.83 5.96
CA ALA A 79 -2.42 -2.86 4.95
C ALA A 79 -0.98 -2.42 5.16
N TYR A 80 -0.27 -2.19 4.06
CA TYR A 80 0.98 -1.46 4.06
C TYR A 80 0.71 0.00 3.78
N VAL A 81 1.33 0.89 4.54
CA VAL A 81 1.24 2.33 4.33
C VAL A 81 2.62 2.86 4.00
N VAL A 82 2.72 3.59 2.89
CA VAL A 82 3.92 4.32 2.48
C VAL A 82 3.62 5.80 2.58
N ARG A 83 4.23 6.45 3.57
CA ARG A 83 4.15 7.90 3.72
C ARG A 83 5.08 8.58 2.72
N ILE A 84 4.54 9.50 1.95
CA ILE A 84 5.26 10.41 1.04
C ILE A 84 5.05 11.87 1.49
N GLY A 85 5.64 12.82 0.78
CA GLY A 85 5.67 14.25 1.10
C GLY A 85 6.81 14.63 2.06
N GLY A 86 7.88 13.83 2.09
CA GLY A 86 9.03 13.99 2.99
C GLY A 86 10.20 14.72 2.34
N PRO A 87 11.25 15.10 3.10
CA PRO A 87 12.48 15.58 2.48
C PRO A 87 12.99 14.50 1.51
N SER A 88 13.07 14.85 0.22
CA SER A 88 13.51 13.95 -0.83
C SER A 88 14.85 13.34 -0.44
N THR A 89 14.91 12.02 -0.28
CA THR A 89 16.18 11.30 -0.18
C THR A 89 17.00 11.37 -1.48
N ALA A 90 16.40 11.91 -2.55
CA ALA A 90 16.98 12.08 -3.86
C ALA A 90 17.00 13.55 -4.32
N ALA A 91 17.44 14.50 -3.48
CA ALA A 91 18.09 15.74 -3.92
C ALA A 91 18.61 16.53 -2.71
N HIS A 92 19.93 16.71 -2.67
CA HIS A 92 20.68 17.62 -1.80
C HIS A 92 20.48 17.43 -0.29
N THR A 93 21.44 16.73 0.32
CA THR A 93 21.89 17.06 1.67
C THR A 93 22.33 18.53 1.69
N ASP A 94 21.40 19.44 1.94
CA ASP A 94 21.80 20.67 2.59
C ASP A 94 22.45 20.25 3.91
N PRO A 95 23.73 20.61 4.14
CA PRO A 95 24.40 20.20 5.36
C PRO A 95 23.58 20.68 6.55
N ALA A 96 23.32 19.79 7.50
CA ALA A 96 22.79 20.16 8.80
C ALA A 96 23.59 21.38 9.30
N PRO A 97 22.92 22.43 9.83
CA PRO A 97 23.60 23.63 10.26
C PRO A 97 24.74 23.25 11.20
N ALA A 98 25.94 23.72 10.88
CA ALA A 98 27.14 23.38 11.64
C ALA A 98 26.92 23.77 13.12
N PRO A 99 27.06 22.82 14.08
CA PRO A 99 26.95 23.14 15.49
C PRO A 99 27.95 24.23 15.88
N VAL A 100 27.52 25.17 16.71
CA VAL A 100 28.41 26.19 17.26
C VAL A 100 29.26 25.55 18.35
N GLU A 101 30.57 25.79 18.31
CA GLU A 101 31.49 25.27 19.32
C GLU A 101 31.76 26.32 20.41
N ILE A 102 31.52 25.95 21.67
CA ILE A 102 31.73 26.80 22.84
C ILE A 102 32.47 25.97 23.91
N GLY A 103 33.75 26.25 24.14
CA GLY A 103 34.54 25.62 25.22
C GLY A 103 34.53 24.08 25.24
N GLY A 104 34.57 23.44 24.06
CA GLY A 104 34.53 21.97 23.94
C GLY A 104 33.12 21.35 23.85
N LEU A 105 32.07 22.18 23.95
CA LEU A 105 30.68 21.80 23.69
C LEU A 105 30.30 22.14 22.25
N ARG A 106 29.40 21.33 21.68
CA ARG A 106 28.73 21.56 20.41
C ARG A 106 27.26 21.82 20.68
N ILE A 107 26.80 23.00 20.29
CA ILE A 107 25.43 23.45 20.53
C ILE A 107 24.72 23.62 19.19
N ALA A 108 23.56 23.00 19.04
CA ALA A 108 22.72 23.10 17.84
C ALA A 108 21.26 23.37 18.23
N ALA A 109 20.53 24.05 17.34
CA ALA A 109 19.09 24.21 17.51
C ALA A 109 18.36 22.89 17.23
N LEU A 110 17.31 22.60 18.01
CA LEU A 110 16.44 21.45 17.77
C LEU A 110 15.48 21.71 16.59
N PRO A 111 15.03 20.68 15.86
CA PRO A 111 13.98 20.82 14.86
C PRO A 111 12.71 21.45 15.47
N GLY A 112 12.19 22.51 14.85
CA GLY A 112 11.00 23.22 15.33
C GLY A 112 11.26 24.31 16.39
N ALA A 113 12.53 24.58 16.74
CA ALA A 113 12.88 25.61 17.71
C ALA A 113 12.64 27.06 17.23
N GLY A 114 12.41 27.28 15.93
CA GLY A 114 12.19 28.60 15.32
C GLY A 114 13.49 29.31 14.93
N ALA A 115 13.38 30.52 14.37
CA ALA A 115 14.53 31.36 14.00
C ALA A 115 15.02 32.24 15.17
N ASP A 116 16.16 32.92 14.97
CA ASP A 116 16.72 33.93 15.88
C ASP A 116 17.04 33.43 17.29
N LEU A 117 17.64 32.24 17.39
CA LEU A 117 18.13 31.66 18.65
C LEU A 117 19.55 32.13 18.95
N THR A 118 19.77 32.59 20.18
CA THR A 118 21.08 32.98 20.70
C THR A 118 21.35 32.23 21.99
N VAL A 119 22.54 31.67 22.13
CA VAL A 119 23.01 31.03 23.36
C VAL A 119 24.10 31.88 23.98
N GLU A 120 23.93 32.21 25.25
CA GLU A 120 24.85 33.01 26.04
C GLU A 120 25.38 32.19 27.22
N VAL A 121 26.70 32.20 27.37
CA VAL A 121 27.39 31.70 28.57
C VAL A 121 27.59 32.86 29.52
N ALA A 122 27.02 32.76 30.72
CA ALA A 122 27.12 33.75 31.78
C ALA A 122 27.68 33.15 33.07
N ASP A 123 28.08 34.02 34.00
CA ASP A 123 28.54 33.61 35.33
C ASP A 123 27.45 32.89 36.12
N ALA A 124 27.85 31.91 36.92
CA ALA A 124 26.94 31.27 37.87
C ALA A 124 26.54 32.24 38.99
N GLU A 125 25.31 32.13 39.49
CA GLU A 125 24.83 32.95 40.61
C GLU A 125 25.40 32.49 41.97
N GLY A 126 25.75 33.45 42.83
CA GLY A 126 26.23 33.25 44.20
C GLY A 126 27.55 33.96 44.51
N GLU A 127 27.90 34.12 45.79
CA GLU A 127 29.25 34.56 46.19
C GLU A 127 30.24 33.40 46.01
N ASN A 128 31.29 33.61 45.21
CA ASN A 128 32.34 32.63 44.89
C ASN A 128 31.83 31.26 44.37
N PRO A 129 31.14 31.21 43.22
CA PRO A 129 30.72 29.95 42.61
C PRO A 129 31.95 29.09 42.22
N PRO A 130 31.86 27.74 42.30
CA PRO A 130 32.92 26.85 41.83
C PRO A 130 33.28 27.12 40.36
N GLU A 131 34.58 27.02 40.02
CA GLU A 131 35.09 27.32 38.67
C GLU A 131 34.46 26.47 37.55
N ASP A 132 33.90 25.31 37.88
CA ASP A 132 33.21 24.43 36.93
C ASP A 132 31.76 24.81 36.64
N ARG A 133 31.19 25.79 37.34
CA ARG A 133 29.79 26.21 37.19
C ARG A 133 29.63 27.47 36.34
N PHE A 134 28.59 27.47 35.52
CA PHE A 134 28.20 28.60 34.69
C PHE A 134 26.70 28.52 34.36
N ARG A 135 26.19 29.58 33.76
CA ARG A 135 24.81 29.65 33.28
C ARG A 135 24.78 29.61 31.76
N LEU A 136 23.90 28.80 31.22
CA LEU A 136 23.57 28.78 29.80
C LEU A 136 22.20 29.43 29.60
N VAL A 137 22.16 30.59 28.94
CA VAL A 137 20.95 31.35 28.66
C VAL A 137 20.61 31.23 27.19
N VAL A 138 19.40 30.78 26.88
CA VAL A 138 18.89 30.66 25.51
C VAL A 138 17.85 31.75 25.30
N SER A 139 18.10 32.62 24.32
CA SER A 139 17.20 33.70 23.93
C SER A 139 16.66 33.46 22.53
N GLN A 140 15.40 33.82 22.30
CA GLN A 140 14.75 33.81 21.00
C GLN A 140 14.19 35.19 20.68
N GLY A 141 14.58 35.78 19.55
CA GLY A 141 14.13 37.14 19.17
C GLY A 141 14.47 38.20 20.24
N GLY A 142 15.60 38.03 20.93
CA GLY A 142 16.07 38.93 21.99
C GLY A 142 15.39 38.77 23.36
N LYS A 143 14.51 37.77 23.54
CA LYS A 143 13.92 37.44 24.84
C LYS A 143 14.49 36.15 25.38
N VAL A 144 14.89 36.14 26.65
CA VAL A 144 15.33 34.91 27.34
C VAL A 144 14.15 33.94 27.45
N VAL A 145 14.30 32.73 26.91
CA VAL A 145 13.26 31.69 26.90
C VAL A 145 13.64 30.51 27.79
N GLU A 146 14.90 30.12 27.82
CA GLU A 146 15.39 29.03 28.68
C GLU A 146 16.69 29.44 29.39
N THR A 147 16.83 29.05 30.65
CA THR A 147 18.02 29.30 31.45
C THR A 147 18.40 28.04 32.21
N PHE A 148 19.67 27.65 32.14
CA PHE A 148 20.21 26.47 32.78
C PHE A 148 21.43 26.83 33.63
N ASP A 149 21.37 26.58 34.94
CA ASP A 149 22.57 26.61 35.79
C ASP A 149 23.25 25.23 35.71
N VAL A 150 24.43 25.18 35.09
CA VAL A 150 25.09 23.95 34.62
C VAL A 150 26.53 23.86 35.14
N SER A 151 27.11 22.67 35.06
CA SER A 151 28.49 22.33 35.44
C SER A 151 29.16 21.51 34.34
N THR A 152 30.48 21.65 34.21
CA THR A 152 31.29 20.83 33.30
C THR A 152 31.62 19.43 33.86
N LYS A 153 31.30 19.14 35.13
CA LYS A 153 31.59 17.85 35.78
C LYS A 153 30.54 16.79 35.42
N LYS A 154 30.97 15.66 34.85
CA LYS A 154 30.08 14.54 34.44
C LYS A 154 29.38 13.82 35.58
N ASN A 155 29.91 13.90 36.79
CA ASN A 155 29.42 13.16 37.96
C ASN A 155 28.38 13.94 38.81
N VAL A 156 27.92 15.11 38.35
CA VAL A 156 26.90 15.89 39.05
C VAL A 156 25.62 15.99 38.21
N LYS A 157 24.46 16.12 38.87
CA LYS A 157 23.16 16.25 38.20
C LYS A 157 23.04 17.49 37.31
N SER A 158 23.80 18.54 37.63
CA SER A 158 23.87 19.77 36.86
C SER A 158 24.83 19.67 35.66
N TYR A 159 25.22 18.47 35.24
CA TYR A 159 26.11 18.30 34.10
C TYR A 159 25.44 18.84 32.82
N VAL A 160 26.14 19.74 32.13
CA VAL A 160 25.58 20.56 31.03
C VAL A 160 24.87 19.73 29.95
N VAL A 161 25.47 18.64 29.48
CA VAL A 161 24.89 17.81 28.40
C VAL A 161 23.61 17.10 28.87
N SER A 162 23.63 16.47 30.05
CA SER A 162 22.45 15.74 30.55
C SER A 162 21.32 16.70 30.93
N GLN A 163 21.64 17.82 31.57
CA GLN A 163 20.64 18.78 32.03
C GLN A 163 19.96 19.48 30.87
N VAL A 164 20.70 19.88 29.83
CA VAL A 164 20.11 20.47 28.62
C VAL A 164 19.29 19.43 27.89
N ARG A 165 19.79 18.20 27.70
CA ARG A 165 19.05 17.11 27.04
C ARG A 165 17.71 16.79 27.73
N GLU A 166 17.64 16.86 29.06
CA GLU A 166 16.40 16.57 29.80
C GLU A 166 15.40 17.73 29.83
N ARG A 167 15.86 18.98 29.72
CA ARG A 167 15.03 20.16 30.03
C ARG A 167 14.83 21.15 28.88
N SER A 168 15.70 21.13 27.88
CA SER A 168 15.66 22.05 26.74
C SER A 168 14.63 21.62 25.70
N LYS A 169 13.86 22.58 25.21
CA LYS A 169 12.96 22.41 24.06
C LYS A 169 13.52 23.03 22.79
N LEU A 170 14.58 23.84 22.89
CA LEU A 170 15.08 24.68 21.80
C LEU A 170 16.46 24.28 21.29
N ILE A 171 17.32 23.73 22.16
CA ILE A 171 18.72 23.41 21.83
C ILE A 171 19.12 22.00 22.28
N GLU A 172 20.09 21.42 21.58
CA GLU A 172 20.83 20.23 21.98
C GLU A 172 22.30 20.60 22.22
N VAL A 173 22.91 19.98 23.24
CA VAL A 173 24.32 20.16 23.59
C VAL A 173 25.02 18.81 23.61
N THR A 174 26.11 18.68 22.87
CA THR A 174 26.96 17.47 22.82
C THR A 174 28.43 17.84 23.10
N GLU A 175 29.27 16.86 23.42
CA GLU A 175 30.72 17.09 23.60
C GLU A 175 31.47 16.92 22.28
N ARG A 176 32.52 17.74 22.07
CA ARG A 176 33.42 17.61 20.92
C ARG A 176 34.32 16.36 21.00
N GLY A 177 34.53 15.79 22.19
CA GLY A 177 35.36 14.60 22.39
C GLY A 177 35.47 14.19 23.87
N SER A 178 36.28 13.16 24.15
CA SER A 178 36.35 12.49 25.45
C SER A 178 37.17 13.22 26.53
N ALA A 179 37.75 14.39 26.23
CA ALA A 179 38.58 15.15 27.15
C ALA A 179 37.75 15.81 28.28
N ALA A 180 38.40 16.16 29.39
CA ALA A 180 37.74 16.87 30.48
C ALA A 180 37.35 18.29 30.03
N LEU A 181 36.06 18.64 30.18
CA LEU A 181 35.52 19.95 29.85
C LEU A 181 35.96 21.00 30.87
N THR A 182 36.55 22.10 30.40
CA THR A 182 36.77 23.32 31.17
C THR A 182 35.58 24.27 30.98
N ARG A 183 35.34 25.14 31.96
CA ARG A 183 34.29 26.16 31.85
C ARG A 183 34.56 27.04 30.61
N PRO A 184 33.58 27.23 29.71
CA PRO A 184 33.72 28.15 28.59
C PRO A 184 33.76 29.61 29.04
N ASP A 185 34.47 30.46 28.30
CA ASP A 185 34.45 31.91 28.51
C ASP A 185 33.05 32.48 28.23
N ASN A 186 32.70 33.55 28.96
CA ASN A 186 31.42 34.23 28.77
C ASN A 186 31.35 34.83 27.37
N GLN A 187 30.40 34.35 26.59
CA GLN A 187 30.21 34.73 25.19
C GLN A 187 28.76 34.51 24.78
N SER A 188 28.31 35.26 23.78
CA SER A 188 26.98 35.14 23.19
C SER A 188 27.11 34.78 21.72
N VAL A 189 26.50 33.68 21.30
CA VAL A 189 26.61 33.18 19.93
C VAL A 189 25.23 32.88 19.36
N ALA A 190 24.98 33.37 18.14
CA ALA A 190 23.78 33.05 17.39
C ALA A 190 23.87 31.60 16.85
N LEU A 191 22.82 30.83 17.05
CA LEU A 191 22.68 29.51 16.45
C LEU A 191 22.08 29.64 15.06
N ALA A 192 22.63 28.89 14.11
CA ALA A 192 21.97 28.71 12.83
C ALA A 192 20.62 28.02 13.05
N ALA A 193 19.55 28.54 12.43
CA ALA A 193 18.23 27.95 12.53
C ALA A 193 18.29 26.49 12.06
N ALA A 194 17.72 25.58 12.86
CA ALA A 194 17.49 24.22 12.40
C ALA A 194 16.64 24.28 11.12
N PRO A 195 16.92 23.46 10.09
CA PRO A 195 16.05 23.38 8.93
C PRO A 195 14.65 23.06 9.45
N SER A 196 13.72 24.00 9.27
CA SER A 196 12.31 23.70 9.44
C SER A 196 12.01 22.55 8.49
N PRO A 197 11.20 21.53 8.86
CA PRO A 197 10.58 20.73 7.82
C PRO A 197 9.83 21.70 6.93
N ALA A 198 10.39 21.95 5.74
CA ALA A 198 9.73 22.75 4.75
C ALA A 198 8.39 22.05 4.46
N ALA A 199 7.31 22.82 4.34
CA ALA A 199 6.14 22.32 3.62
C ALA A 199 6.63 21.71 2.31
N PRO A 200 6.12 20.54 1.89
CA PRO A 200 6.74 19.73 0.85
C PRO A 200 6.98 20.61 -0.38
N ALA A 201 8.26 20.75 -0.74
CA ALA A 201 8.66 21.32 -2.01
C ALA A 201 8.01 20.43 -3.07
N ALA A 202 7.01 20.97 -3.78
CA ALA A 202 6.24 20.35 -4.86
C ALA A 202 6.34 18.81 -4.93
N VAL A 203 5.31 18.10 -4.46
CA VAL A 203 5.18 16.65 -4.61
C VAL A 203 5.05 16.34 -6.11
N ASP A 204 6.19 16.15 -6.78
CA ASP A 204 6.26 15.75 -8.18
C ASP A 204 5.81 14.27 -8.31
N ALA A 205 5.33 13.87 -9.48
CA ALA A 205 4.93 12.49 -9.76
C ALA A 205 6.05 11.49 -9.43
N ARG A 206 7.32 11.92 -9.55
CA ARG A 206 8.51 11.15 -9.16
C ARG A 206 8.52 10.73 -7.69
N GLU A 207 7.92 11.50 -6.79
CA GLU A 207 7.89 11.16 -5.37
C GLU A 207 6.96 9.95 -5.09
N TYR A 208 5.88 9.84 -5.85
CA TYR A 208 4.99 8.68 -5.79
C TYR A 208 5.64 7.43 -6.38
N VAL A 209 6.30 7.59 -7.53
CA VAL A 209 7.04 6.50 -8.19
C VAL A 209 8.16 6.01 -7.28
N GLY A 210 8.97 6.95 -6.78
CA GLY A 210 10.17 6.69 -6.01
C GLY A 210 11.30 6.09 -6.85
N ASP A 211 12.27 5.52 -6.14
CA ASP A 211 13.44 4.84 -6.70
C ASP A 211 13.54 3.42 -6.12
N LEU A 212 13.79 2.45 -6.99
CA LEU A 212 13.86 1.04 -6.63
C LEU A 212 15.06 0.72 -5.72
N ALA A 213 16.23 1.29 -6.02
CA ALA A 213 17.44 1.02 -5.23
C ALA A 213 17.34 1.64 -3.83
N ALA A 214 16.73 2.81 -3.73
CA ALA A 214 16.44 3.51 -2.48
C ALA A 214 15.15 3.04 -1.80
N ARG A 215 14.37 2.15 -2.45
CA ARG A 215 13.10 1.59 -1.96
C ARG A 215 12.09 2.66 -1.55
N THR A 216 11.95 3.71 -2.36
CA THR A 216 11.00 4.79 -2.09
C THR A 216 9.75 4.68 -2.95
N GLY A 217 8.66 5.32 -2.53
CA GLY A 217 7.41 5.35 -3.30
C GLY A 217 6.87 3.95 -3.59
N PHE A 218 6.52 3.68 -4.85
CA PHE A 218 6.12 2.35 -5.32
C PHE A 218 7.28 1.34 -5.28
N GLY A 219 8.53 1.77 -5.49
CA GLY A 219 9.71 0.90 -5.43
C GLY A 219 9.90 0.22 -4.06
N GLY A 220 9.42 0.84 -2.97
CA GLY A 220 9.40 0.21 -1.65
C GLY A 220 8.43 -0.99 -1.56
N LEU A 221 7.36 -0.98 -2.35
CA LEU A 221 6.33 -2.03 -2.35
C LEU A 221 6.75 -3.29 -3.12
N GLU A 222 7.77 -3.21 -3.98
CA GLU A 222 8.23 -4.33 -4.82
C GLU A 222 8.80 -5.49 -4.00
N THR A 223 9.36 -5.22 -2.81
CA THR A 223 9.95 -6.25 -1.95
C THR A 223 8.92 -6.96 -1.06
N ILE A 224 7.63 -6.69 -1.25
CA ILE A 224 6.55 -7.20 -0.41
C ILE A 224 5.56 -7.91 -1.31
N ASP A 225 5.66 -9.24 -1.31
CA ASP A 225 4.88 -10.12 -2.20
C ASP A 225 3.41 -10.25 -1.74
N GLU A 226 3.13 -10.04 -0.45
CA GLU A 226 1.78 -10.22 0.10
C GLU A 226 0.76 -9.18 -0.41
N ILE A 227 1.20 -8.07 -1.00
CA ILE A 227 0.33 -6.97 -1.46
C ILE A 227 -0.48 -7.43 -2.67
N THR A 228 -1.80 -7.22 -2.61
CA THR A 228 -2.74 -7.63 -3.68
C THR A 228 -3.45 -6.46 -4.35
N MET A 229 -3.38 -5.27 -3.75
CA MET A 229 -3.99 -4.06 -4.31
C MET A 229 -3.20 -2.80 -3.90
N VAL A 230 -3.14 -1.81 -4.78
CA VAL A 230 -2.42 -0.56 -4.56
C VAL A 230 -3.37 0.63 -4.76
N ALA A 231 -3.45 1.52 -3.78
CA ALA A 231 -4.29 2.72 -3.82
C ALA A 231 -3.49 3.97 -3.43
N VAL A 232 -3.81 5.10 -4.09
CA VAL A 232 -3.12 6.39 -3.91
C VAL A 232 -4.16 7.49 -3.65
N PRO A 233 -4.89 7.44 -2.52
CA PRO A 233 -6.04 8.32 -2.27
C PRO A 233 -5.64 9.80 -2.23
N ASP A 234 -4.42 10.10 -1.76
CA ASP A 234 -3.93 11.46 -1.59
C ASP A 234 -3.43 12.13 -2.87
N LEU A 235 -3.30 11.36 -3.96
CA LEU A 235 -3.12 11.95 -5.29
C LEU A 235 -4.25 12.94 -5.59
N MET A 236 -5.46 12.62 -5.14
CA MET A 236 -6.61 13.50 -5.32
C MET A 236 -6.56 14.74 -4.41
N SER A 237 -6.04 14.60 -3.18
CA SER A 237 -5.78 15.74 -2.28
C SER A 237 -4.75 16.69 -2.89
N ALA A 238 -3.63 16.14 -3.39
CA ALA A 238 -2.61 16.91 -4.09
C ALA A 238 -3.18 17.66 -5.30
N HIS A 239 -4.07 17.00 -6.06
CA HIS A 239 -4.71 17.60 -7.22
C HIS A 239 -5.65 18.76 -6.85
N GLN A 240 -6.51 18.56 -5.85
CA GLN A 240 -7.42 19.62 -5.36
C GLN A 240 -6.67 20.83 -4.81
N ARG A 241 -5.47 20.62 -4.24
CA ARG A 241 -4.61 21.66 -3.71
C ARG A 241 -3.75 22.34 -4.78
N GLY A 242 -3.83 21.90 -6.04
CA GLY A 242 -3.01 22.40 -7.14
C GLY A 242 -1.52 22.06 -7.01
N LEU A 243 -1.16 21.07 -6.19
CA LEU A 243 0.21 20.57 -6.07
C LEU A 243 0.59 19.69 -7.26
N ILE A 244 -0.40 19.05 -7.87
CA ILE A 244 -0.25 18.24 -9.08
C ILE A 244 -1.40 18.54 -10.04
N ASP A 245 -1.09 18.78 -11.31
CA ASP A 245 -2.09 19.02 -12.34
C ASP A 245 -2.69 17.70 -12.86
N ALA A 246 -3.62 17.79 -13.82
CA ALA A 246 -4.28 16.62 -14.38
C ALA A 246 -3.30 15.68 -15.11
N GLU A 247 -2.24 16.21 -15.72
CA GLU A 247 -1.20 15.40 -16.38
C GLU A 247 -0.35 14.65 -15.33
N GLY A 248 -0.01 15.29 -14.22
CA GLY A 248 0.66 14.64 -13.10
C GLY A 248 -0.22 13.57 -12.45
N VAL A 249 -1.53 13.79 -12.29
CA VAL A 249 -2.47 12.73 -11.85
C VAL A 249 -2.39 11.52 -12.77
N LYS A 250 -2.45 11.74 -14.08
CA LYS A 250 -2.31 10.67 -15.07
C LYS A 250 -0.98 9.94 -14.92
N THR A 251 0.11 10.68 -14.72
CA THR A 251 1.46 10.14 -14.58
C THR A 251 1.58 9.22 -13.37
N VAL A 252 1.07 9.64 -12.20
CA VAL A 252 1.10 8.82 -10.99
C VAL A 252 0.19 7.60 -11.12
N GLN A 253 -1.00 7.75 -11.71
CA GLN A 253 -1.88 6.61 -11.96
C GLN A 253 -1.25 5.60 -12.93
N LEU A 254 -0.61 6.05 -14.01
CA LEU A 254 0.15 5.19 -14.92
C LEU A 254 1.28 4.46 -14.19
N ALA A 255 2.01 5.14 -13.32
CA ALA A 255 3.06 4.50 -12.53
C ALA A 255 2.51 3.41 -11.60
N ALA A 256 1.36 3.65 -10.95
CA ALA A 256 0.69 2.63 -10.14
C ALA A 256 0.24 1.42 -10.99
N ILE A 257 -0.24 1.68 -12.22
CA ILE A 257 -0.58 0.61 -13.19
C ILE A 257 0.66 -0.18 -13.58
N SER A 258 1.74 0.50 -13.98
CA SER A 258 2.99 -0.14 -14.40
C SER A 258 3.61 -0.98 -13.28
N HIS A 259 3.56 -0.48 -12.03
CA HIS A 259 3.94 -1.26 -10.85
C HIS A 259 3.16 -2.57 -10.76
N CYS A 260 1.83 -2.49 -10.87
CA CYS A 260 0.97 -3.68 -10.78
C CYS A 260 1.18 -4.65 -11.97
N GLU A 261 1.47 -4.13 -13.16
CA GLU A 261 1.81 -4.93 -14.35
C GLU A 261 3.14 -5.67 -14.20
N GLN A 262 4.15 -5.02 -13.62
CA GLN A 262 5.47 -5.61 -13.39
C GLN A 262 5.42 -6.70 -12.32
N MET A 263 4.71 -6.46 -11.22
CA MET A 263 4.60 -7.45 -10.14
C MET A 263 3.68 -8.62 -10.52
N GLY A 264 2.63 -8.39 -11.31
CA GLY A 264 1.76 -9.45 -11.84
C GLY A 264 0.78 -10.07 -10.81
N ASP A 265 0.95 -9.80 -9.53
CA ASP A 265 0.20 -10.34 -8.38
C ASP A 265 -0.85 -9.37 -7.80
N ARG A 266 -0.76 -8.07 -8.12
CA ARG A 266 -1.56 -6.99 -7.52
C ARG A 266 -2.31 -6.13 -8.54
N VAL A 267 -3.33 -5.41 -8.08
CA VAL A 267 -4.20 -4.57 -8.94
C VAL A 267 -4.27 -3.13 -8.44
N ALA A 268 -4.07 -2.17 -9.33
CA ALA A 268 -4.22 -0.74 -9.06
C ALA A 268 -5.70 -0.36 -8.89
N LEU A 269 -6.00 0.30 -7.78
CA LEU A 269 -7.32 0.77 -7.41
C LEU A 269 -7.37 2.30 -7.55
N LEU A 270 -7.84 2.76 -8.71
CA LEU A 270 -7.77 4.17 -9.10
C LEU A 270 -9.08 4.90 -8.78
N ASP A 271 -8.94 6.17 -8.44
CA ASP A 271 -10.04 7.12 -8.24
C ASP A 271 -10.15 8.07 -9.43
N ALA A 272 -11.38 8.41 -9.82
CA ALA A 272 -11.60 9.50 -10.78
C ALA A 272 -11.28 10.85 -10.14
N PRO A 273 -10.77 11.84 -10.91
CA PRO A 273 -10.60 13.19 -10.40
C PRO A 273 -11.91 13.76 -9.81
N PRO A 274 -11.83 14.56 -8.73
CA PRO A 274 -13.01 15.07 -8.04
C PRO A 274 -13.79 16.09 -8.88
N GLY A 275 -15.09 16.24 -8.59
CA GLY A 275 -15.95 17.26 -9.20
C GLY A 275 -16.36 17.00 -10.64
N LEU A 276 -15.96 15.85 -11.22
CA LEU A 276 -16.31 15.50 -12.59
C LEU A 276 -17.73 14.89 -12.68
N ASN A 277 -18.50 15.33 -13.66
CA ASN A 277 -19.74 14.65 -14.06
C ASN A 277 -19.45 13.42 -14.93
N ALA A 278 -20.48 12.60 -15.18
CA ALA A 278 -20.33 11.35 -15.93
C ALA A 278 -19.71 11.51 -17.33
N GLN A 279 -20.05 12.58 -18.04
CA GLN A 279 -19.48 12.85 -19.37
C GLN A 279 -18.01 13.27 -19.29
N GLN A 280 -17.65 14.05 -18.29
CA GLN A 280 -16.26 14.44 -18.04
C GLN A 280 -15.40 13.25 -17.59
N VAL A 281 -15.94 12.34 -16.77
CA VAL A 281 -15.25 11.09 -16.40
C VAL A 281 -15.01 10.21 -17.62
N ARG A 282 -15.99 10.13 -18.54
CA ARG A 282 -15.79 9.46 -19.82
C ARG A 282 -14.64 10.09 -20.61
N ALA A 283 -14.63 11.41 -20.76
CA ALA A 283 -13.56 12.12 -21.47
C ALA A 283 -12.19 11.92 -20.78
N TRP A 284 -12.15 12.03 -19.45
CA TRP A 284 -10.96 11.72 -18.65
C TRP A 284 -10.45 10.31 -18.97
N ARG A 285 -11.31 9.30 -18.84
CA ARG A 285 -10.95 7.88 -19.01
C ARG A 285 -10.52 7.54 -20.44
N SER A 286 -11.22 8.06 -21.45
CA SER A 286 -11.05 7.66 -22.86
C SER A 286 -10.09 8.54 -23.65
N GLU A 287 -10.02 9.84 -23.36
CA GLU A 287 -9.28 10.80 -24.18
C GLU A 287 -8.01 11.31 -23.48
N GLN A 288 -8.08 11.56 -22.17
CA GLN A 288 -6.97 12.15 -21.42
C GLN A 288 -6.05 11.08 -20.83
N ALA A 289 -6.61 10.19 -20.03
CA ALA A 289 -5.91 9.11 -19.35
C ALA A 289 -5.46 8.01 -20.33
N GLY A 290 -6.39 7.47 -21.13
CA GLY A 290 -6.08 6.46 -22.15
C GLY A 290 -5.54 5.14 -21.59
N TYR A 291 -5.88 4.78 -20.34
CA TYR A 291 -5.40 3.55 -19.71
C TYR A 291 -5.88 2.30 -20.45
N ASP A 292 -5.05 1.27 -20.55
CA ASP A 292 -5.48 -0.07 -20.98
C ASP A 292 -4.67 -1.10 -20.22
N SER A 293 -5.27 -1.63 -19.15
CA SER A 293 -4.60 -2.62 -18.31
C SER A 293 -5.58 -3.54 -17.61
N LYS A 294 -5.23 -4.82 -17.58
CA LYS A 294 -5.92 -5.83 -16.78
C LYS A 294 -5.61 -5.69 -15.29
N TYR A 295 -4.52 -5.02 -14.93
CA TYR A 295 -4.07 -4.82 -13.54
C TYR A 295 -4.53 -3.50 -12.94
N ALA A 296 -5.61 -2.92 -13.47
CA ALA A 296 -6.14 -1.63 -12.99
C ALA A 296 -7.66 -1.61 -12.99
N THR A 297 -8.21 -0.83 -12.08
CA THR A 297 -9.65 -0.53 -11.98
C THR A 297 -9.83 0.96 -11.68
N LEU A 298 -10.95 1.54 -12.14
CA LEU A 298 -11.31 2.93 -11.85
C LEU A 298 -12.69 2.97 -11.20
N TYR A 299 -12.80 3.63 -10.05
CA TYR A 299 -14.06 3.79 -9.31
C TYR A 299 -14.56 5.24 -9.35
N TYR A 300 -15.87 5.38 -9.52
CA TYR A 300 -16.58 6.66 -9.60
C TYR A 300 -18.04 6.46 -9.18
N PRO A 301 -18.74 7.43 -8.56
CA PRO A 301 -18.27 8.72 -8.07
C PRO A 301 -17.60 8.63 -6.69
N TRP A 302 -17.14 9.78 -6.20
CA TRP A 302 -16.71 9.91 -4.82
C TRP A 302 -17.85 9.64 -3.85
N ILE A 303 -17.49 9.19 -2.65
CA ILE A 303 -18.44 8.84 -1.60
C ILE A 303 -18.38 9.87 -0.48
N LYS A 304 -19.53 10.12 0.12
CA LYS A 304 -19.66 10.96 1.32
C LYS A 304 -19.65 10.06 2.55
N VAL A 305 -18.80 10.37 3.52
CA VAL A 305 -18.68 9.62 4.78
C VAL A 305 -18.75 10.56 5.97
N PHE A 306 -19.18 10.05 7.12
CA PHE A 306 -19.07 10.80 8.37
C PHE A 306 -17.62 10.83 8.83
N ASP A 307 -17.08 12.02 9.06
CA ASP A 307 -15.73 12.21 9.59
C ASP A 307 -15.79 12.45 11.12
N PRO A 308 -15.33 11.48 11.93
CA PRO A 308 -15.36 11.60 13.38
C PRO A 308 -14.51 12.75 13.93
N ALA A 309 -13.45 13.18 13.23
CA ALA A 309 -12.57 14.25 13.72
C ALA A 309 -13.20 15.63 13.58
N SER A 310 -13.87 15.89 12.45
CA SER A 310 -14.58 17.16 12.21
C SER A 310 -16.02 17.16 12.70
N GLY A 311 -16.59 15.98 13.02
CA GLY A 311 -17.99 15.80 13.38
C GLY A 311 -18.96 16.13 12.23
N ARG A 312 -18.46 16.16 10.99
CA ARG A 312 -19.20 16.54 9.78
C ARG A 312 -19.03 15.49 8.70
N ASN A 313 -19.90 15.51 7.71
CA ASN A 313 -19.74 14.65 6.54
C ASN A 313 -18.71 15.26 5.58
N ALA A 314 -17.78 14.43 5.08
CA ALA A 314 -16.76 14.81 4.11
C ALA A 314 -16.84 13.92 2.85
N MET A 315 -16.48 14.48 1.70
CA MET A 315 -16.29 13.70 0.47
C MET A 315 -14.90 13.08 0.49
N VAL A 316 -14.81 11.81 0.13
CA VAL A 316 -13.55 11.06 0.06
C VAL A 316 -13.47 10.24 -1.23
N PRO A 317 -12.26 10.00 -1.76
CA PRO A 317 -12.06 9.05 -2.84
C PRO A 317 -12.51 7.64 -2.40
N PRO A 318 -13.15 6.87 -3.30
CA PRO A 318 -13.72 5.57 -2.95
C PRO A 318 -12.68 4.46 -2.73
N SER A 319 -11.46 4.56 -3.27
CA SER A 319 -10.45 3.50 -3.27
C SER A 319 -10.25 2.83 -1.90
N GLY A 320 -10.06 3.59 -0.82
CA GLY A 320 -9.89 2.99 0.53
C GLY A 320 -11.06 2.13 0.98
N HIS A 321 -12.29 2.60 0.79
CA HIS A 321 -13.47 1.85 1.19
C HIS A 321 -13.72 0.65 0.28
N VAL A 322 -13.49 0.81 -1.02
CA VAL A 322 -13.62 -0.26 -2.02
C VAL A 322 -12.61 -1.38 -1.77
N ALA A 323 -11.36 -1.05 -1.43
CA ALA A 323 -10.35 -2.03 -1.03
C ALA A 323 -10.82 -2.90 0.15
N GLY A 324 -11.47 -2.28 1.14
CA GLY A 324 -12.06 -3.02 2.26
C GLY A 324 -13.23 -3.91 1.84
N VAL A 325 -14.04 -3.48 0.86
CA VAL A 325 -15.13 -4.29 0.30
C VAL A 325 -14.58 -5.49 -0.49
N TRP A 326 -13.47 -5.33 -1.21
CA TRP A 326 -12.78 -6.46 -1.85
C TRP A 326 -12.37 -7.50 -0.81
N ALA A 327 -11.71 -7.04 0.26
CA ALA A 327 -11.28 -7.93 1.36
C ALA A 327 -12.45 -8.70 1.99
N ARG A 328 -13.57 -8.01 2.25
CA ARG A 328 -14.77 -8.66 2.78
C ARG A 328 -15.39 -9.66 1.80
N SER A 329 -15.54 -9.28 0.54
CA SER A 329 -16.10 -10.16 -0.49
C SER A 329 -15.27 -11.44 -0.62
N ASP A 330 -13.94 -11.32 -0.57
CA ASP A 330 -13.04 -12.46 -0.63
C ASP A 330 -13.15 -13.36 0.60
N ALA A 331 -13.20 -12.79 1.80
CA ALA A 331 -13.33 -13.56 3.03
C ALA A 331 -14.68 -14.30 3.10
N GLU A 332 -15.75 -13.69 2.61
CA GLU A 332 -17.10 -14.26 2.68
C GLU A 332 -17.41 -15.23 1.52
N ARG A 333 -16.84 -15.00 0.33
CA ARG A 333 -17.26 -15.65 -0.92
C ARG A 333 -16.12 -16.13 -1.82
N GLY A 334 -14.87 -15.84 -1.47
CA GLY A 334 -13.69 -16.14 -2.27
C GLY A 334 -13.41 -15.12 -3.38
N VAL A 335 -12.14 -15.04 -3.79
CA VAL A 335 -11.64 -14.07 -4.80
C VAL A 335 -12.32 -14.19 -6.17
N HIS A 336 -12.87 -15.37 -6.48
CA HIS A 336 -13.59 -15.64 -7.72
C HIS A 336 -14.94 -14.93 -7.81
N LYS A 337 -15.49 -14.44 -6.69
CA LYS A 337 -16.72 -13.64 -6.67
C LYS A 337 -16.41 -12.18 -7.00
N ALA A 338 -17.11 -11.63 -7.99
CA ALA A 338 -17.05 -10.19 -8.29
C ALA A 338 -17.43 -9.34 -7.06
N PRO A 339 -16.56 -8.41 -6.60
CA PRO A 339 -16.83 -7.54 -5.46
C PRO A 339 -17.76 -6.35 -5.85
N ALA A 340 -18.87 -6.69 -6.50
CA ALA A 340 -19.94 -5.78 -6.88
C ALA A 340 -21.28 -6.28 -6.32
N ASN A 341 -22.29 -5.39 -6.33
CA ASN A 341 -23.53 -5.51 -5.58
C ASN A 341 -23.34 -5.53 -4.05
N GLU A 342 -22.17 -5.06 -3.59
CA GLU A 342 -21.77 -4.99 -2.19
C GLU A 342 -22.04 -3.59 -1.61
N VAL A 343 -22.52 -3.53 -0.37
CA VAL A 343 -22.76 -2.26 0.33
C VAL A 343 -21.45 -1.68 0.85
N ILE A 344 -21.23 -0.39 0.64
CA ILE A 344 -20.10 0.33 1.23
C ILE A 344 -20.51 0.80 2.64
N ARG A 345 -19.90 0.20 3.67
CA ARG A 345 -20.15 0.58 5.07
C ARG A 345 -19.57 1.96 5.34
N GLY A 346 -20.32 2.80 6.03
CA GLY A 346 -19.94 4.18 6.37
C GLY A 346 -20.23 5.22 5.28
N ALA A 347 -20.55 4.80 4.06
CA ALA A 347 -20.99 5.72 3.01
C ALA A 347 -22.43 6.19 3.28
N VAL A 348 -22.61 7.51 3.36
CA VAL A 348 -23.90 8.15 3.65
C VAL A 348 -24.54 8.78 2.42
N ASP A 349 -23.74 9.19 1.44
CA ASP A 349 -24.22 9.77 0.17
C ASP A 349 -23.15 9.62 -0.93
N LEU A 350 -23.48 10.02 -2.15
CA LEU A 350 -22.57 10.09 -3.30
C LEU A 350 -22.36 11.53 -3.74
N GLU A 351 -21.20 11.82 -4.33
CA GLU A 351 -20.95 13.11 -4.98
C GLU A 351 -21.93 13.37 -6.13
N VAL A 352 -22.20 12.33 -6.93
CA VAL A 352 -23.13 12.38 -8.06
C VAL A 352 -24.05 11.16 -8.02
N ASN A 353 -25.36 11.38 -8.07
CA ASN A 353 -26.32 10.29 -8.21
C ASN A 353 -26.49 9.92 -9.69
N LEU A 354 -25.78 8.86 -10.12
CA LEU A 354 -25.80 8.43 -11.52
C LEU A 354 -27.16 7.87 -11.94
N SER A 355 -27.61 8.28 -13.12
CA SER A 355 -28.71 7.69 -13.85
C SER A 355 -28.28 6.40 -14.58
N LYS A 356 -29.27 5.67 -15.11
CA LYS A 356 -28.98 4.50 -15.94
C LYS A 356 -28.22 4.87 -17.21
N GLY A 357 -28.62 5.93 -17.90
CA GLY A 357 -27.98 6.34 -19.17
C GLY A 357 -26.53 6.77 -18.99
N GLU A 358 -26.21 7.46 -17.89
CA GLU A 358 -24.82 7.80 -17.55
C GLU A 358 -23.98 6.56 -17.26
N GLN A 359 -24.55 5.59 -16.54
CA GLN A 359 -23.87 4.31 -16.29
C GLN A 359 -23.66 3.52 -17.60
N ASP A 360 -24.67 3.48 -18.48
CA ASP A 360 -24.59 2.78 -19.77
C ASP A 360 -23.46 3.33 -20.65
N MET A 361 -23.10 4.60 -20.47
CA MET A 361 -21.97 5.26 -21.13
C MET A 361 -20.61 4.93 -20.47
N LEU A 362 -20.56 4.84 -19.14
CA LEU A 362 -19.33 4.66 -18.36
C LEU A 362 -18.86 3.20 -18.25
N ASN A 363 -19.81 2.27 -18.15
CA ASN A 363 -19.50 0.87 -17.92
C ASN A 363 -18.72 0.19 -19.08
N PRO A 364 -19.02 0.45 -20.38
CA PRO A 364 -18.26 -0.10 -21.51
C PRO A 364 -16.76 0.23 -21.50
N ILE A 365 -16.37 1.36 -20.90
CA ILE A 365 -14.98 1.84 -20.81
C ILE A 365 -14.30 1.48 -19.48
N GLY A 366 -14.88 0.55 -18.71
CA GLY A 366 -14.29 -0.02 -17.50
C GLY A 366 -14.41 0.86 -16.25
N VAL A 367 -15.28 1.87 -16.24
CA VAL A 367 -15.52 2.69 -15.04
C VAL A 367 -16.53 1.98 -14.14
N ASN A 368 -16.08 1.59 -12.95
CA ASN A 368 -16.90 0.91 -11.95
C ASN A 368 -17.73 1.92 -11.17
N CYS A 369 -19.02 1.97 -11.49
CA CYS A 369 -19.94 2.93 -10.90
C CYS A 369 -20.35 2.53 -9.47
N ILE A 370 -20.38 3.48 -8.54
CA ILE A 370 -21.00 3.34 -7.21
C ILE A 370 -22.38 3.99 -7.26
N ARG A 371 -23.41 3.30 -6.75
CA ARG A 371 -24.80 3.75 -6.86
C ARG A 371 -25.57 3.62 -5.56
N ALA A 372 -26.41 4.61 -5.29
CA ALA A 372 -27.40 4.57 -4.22
C ALA A 372 -28.69 3.91 -4.72
N PHE A 373 -29.19 2.95 -3.96
CA PHE A 373 -30.47 2.28 -4.22
C PHE A 373 -31.38 2.43 -3.00
N ALA A 374 -32.60 2.91 -3.23
CA ALA A 374 -33.60 3.05 -2.18
C ALA A 374 -33.82 1.71 -1.44
N GLY A 375 -33.70 1.74 -0.11
CA GLY A 375 -33.83 0.54 0.75
C GLY A 375 -32.69 -0.48 0.66
N ARG A 376 -31.69 -0.28 -0.21
CA ARG A 376 -30.57 -1.22 -0.42
C ARG A 376 -29.19 -0.63 -0.13
N GLY A 377 -29.12 0.67 0.19
CA GLY A 377 -27.90 1.40 0.52
C GLY A 377 -27.06 1.80 -0.69
N ILE A 378 -25.87 2.32 -0.41
CA ILE A 378 -24.85 2.67 -1.42
C ILE A 378 -24.02 1.43 -1.73
N ARG A 379 -23.94 1.08 -3.02
CA ARG A 379 -23.32 -0.15 -3.48
C ARG A 379 -22.32 0.06 -4.59
N ILE A 380 -21.28 -0.77 -4.61
CA ILE A 380 -20.45 -0.95 -5.79
C ILE A 380 -21.29 -1.64 -6.86
N TRP A 381 -21.36 -1.06 -8.06
CA TRP A 381 -22.23 -1.51 -9.15
C TRP A 381 -21.45 -1.72 -10.46
N GLY A 382 -20.19 -2.14 -10.34
CA GLY A 382 -19.31 -2.55 -11.44
C GLY A 382 -18.13 -3.37 -10.90
N ALA A 383 -17.62 -4.30 -11.71
CA ALA A 383 -16.46 -5.14 -11.39
C ALA A 383 -15.60 -5.41 -12.64
N ARG A 384 -15.38 -4.38 -13.46
CA ARG A 384 -14.54 -4.42 -14.65
C ARG A 384 -13.13 -3.92 -14.36
N THR A 385 -12.16 -4.47 -15.08
CA THR A 385 -10.81 -3.89 -15.18
C THR A 385 -10.82 -2.77 -16.24
N LEU A 386 -9.67 -2.14 -16.43
CA LEU A 386 -9.47 -1.16 -17.50
C LEU A 386 -9.08 -1.79 -18.84
N SER A 387 -9.05 -3.12 -18.94
CA SER A 387 -8.58 -3.83 -20.12
C SER A 387 -9.56 -3.77 -21.29
N SER A 388 -9.04 -3.56 -22.49
CA SER A 388 -9.76 -3.72 -23.75
C SER A 388 -9.96 -5.20 -24.15
N ASP A 389 -9.16 -6.11 -23.59
CA ASP A 389 -9.23 -7.56 -23.85
C ASP A 389 -10.47 -8.18 -23.16
N PRO A 390 -11.41 -8.78 -23.93
CA PRO A 390 -12.56 -9.48 -23.37
C PRO A 390 -12.21 -10.63 -22.39
N GLY A 391 -11.02 -11.22 -22.52
CA GLY A 391 -10.50 -12.25 -21.61
C GLY A 391 -10.25 -11.73 -20.20
N TRP A 392 -9.83 -10.46 -20.09
CA TRP A 392 -9.46 -9.82 -18.82
C TRP A 392 -10.43 -8.73 -18.37
N ARG A 393 -11.59 -8.63 -19.01
CA ARG A 393 -12.62 -7.62 -18.70
C ARG A 393 -13.02 -7.56 -17.23
N TYR A 394 -13.10 -8.69 -16.55
CA TYR A 394 -13.66 -8.78 -15.19
C TYR A 394 -12.58 -8.86 -14.12
N LEU A 395 -12.76 -8.06 -13.08
CA LEU A 395 -11.85 -7.97 -11.94
C LEU A 395 -11.67 -9.29 -11.22
N ASN A 396 -12.76 -10.01 -10.91
CA ASN A 396 -12.67 -11.30 -10.21
C ASN A 396 -11.93 -12.36 -11.02
N VAL A 397 -11.97 -12.27 -12.35
CA VAL A 397 -11.20 -13.18 -13.22
C VAL A 397 -9.71 -12.85 -13.08
N ARG A 398 -9.30 -11.59 -13.21
CA ARG A 398 -7.89 -11.21 -13.03
C ARG A 398 -7.36 -11.55 -11.64
N ARG A 399 -8.12 -11.21 -10.59
CA ARG A 399 -7.73 -11.50 -9.20
C ARG A 399 -7.66 -13.01 -8.90
N LEU A 400 -8.55 -13.81 -9.49
CA LEU A 400 -8.46 -15.27 -9.39
C LEU A 400 -7.18 -15.79 -10.04
N PHE A 401 -6.80 -15.28 -11.21
CA PHE A 401 -5.53 -15.68 -11.83
C PHE A 401 -4.32 -15.27 -10.99
N ASN A 402 -4.29 -14.04 -10.44
CA ASN A 402 -3.21 -13.63 -9.53
C ASN A 402 -3.10 -14.58 -8.33
N TYR A 403 -4.23 -14.93 -7.71
CA TYR A 403 -4.26 -15.89 -6.60
C TYR A 403 -3.72 -17.28 -6.99
N LEU A 404 -4.12 -17.80 -8.16
CA LEU A 404 -3.67 -19.11 -8.63
C LEU A 404 -2.18 -19.10 -8.99
N GLU A 405 -1.73 -18.08 -9.74
CA GLU A 405 -0.34 -17.90 -10.17
C GLU A 405 0.58 -17.83 -8.95
N GLU A 406 0.25 -16.99 -7.97
CA GLU A 406 1.07 -16.80 -6.76
C GLU A 406 1.07 -18.04 -5.84
N SER A 407 -0.08 -18.68 -5.64
CA SER A 407 -0.16 -19.92 -4.85
C SER A 407 0.68 -21.04 -5.47
N ILE A 408 0.63 -21.18 -6.81
CA ILE A 408 1.43 -22.18 -7.52
C ILE A 408 2.92 -21.83 -7.43
N LEU A 409 3.29 -20.56 -7.61
CA LEU A 409 4.66 -20.10 -7.50
C LEU A 409 5.27 -20.45 -6.14
N ILE A 410 4.62 -20.08 -5.04
CA ILE A 410 5.09 -20.37 -3.67
C ILE A 410 5.06 -21.89 -3.39
N GLY A 411 3.95 -22.55 -3.73
CA GLY A 411 3.76 -23.98 -3.44
C GLY A 411 4.66 -24.93 -4.24
N THR A 412 5.31 -24.43 -5.30
CA THR A 412 6.20 -25.23 -6.17
C THR A 412 7.67 -24.84 -6.11
N GLN A 413 8.08 -23.94 -5.20
CA GLN A 413 9.50 -23.56 -5.01
C GLN A 413 10.44 -24.75 -4.83
N TRP A 414 9.94 -25.84 -4.23
CA TRP A 414 10.69 -27.07 -4.01
C TRP A 414 11.11 -27.80 -5.29
N VAL A 415 10.52 -27.48 -6.44
CA VAL A 415 10.86 -28.08 -7.75
C VAL A 415 12.24 -27.66 -8.22
N VAL A 416 12.73 -26.49 -7.78
CA VAL A 416 14.02 -25.94 -8.19
C VAL A 416 15.15 -26.86 -7.73
N PHE A 417 16.07 -27.18 -8.64
CA PHE A 417 17.19 -28.11 -8.46
C PHE A 417 16.84 -29.60 -8.24
N GLU A 418 15.58 -29.99 -8.42
CA GLU A 418 15.21 -31.41 -8.48
C GLU A 418 15.62 -32.05 -9.82
N PRO A 419 15.88 -33.37 -9.88
CA PRO A 419 16.14 -34.07 -11.13
C PRO A 419 14.99 -33.91 -12.14
N ASN A 420 15.31 -33.41 -13.34
CA ASN A 420 14.32 -33.21 -14.41
C ASN A 420 13.97 -34.55 -15.08
N ASP A 421 13.04 -35.30 -14.47
CA ASP A 421 12.60 -36.62 -14.93
C ASP A 421 11.07 -36.82 -14.85
N ASP A 422 10.57 -37.96 -15.35
CA ASP A 422 9.14 -38.30 -15.34
C ASP A 422 8.53 -38.31 -13.92
N ARG A 423 9.34 -38.55 -12.87
CA ARG A 423 8.89 -38.55 -11.48
C ARG A 423 8.64 -37.12 -10.99
N LEU A 424 9.52 -36.18 -11.33
CA LEU A 424 9.32 -34.76 -11.04
C LEU A 424 8.04 -34.25 -11.72
N TRP A 425 7.92 -34.46 -13.04
CA TRP A 425 6.76 -33.99 -13.81
C TRP A 425 5.43 -34.56 -13.28
N SER A 426 5.42 -35.84 -12.93
CA SER A 426 4.26 -36.47 -12.31
C SER A 426 3.92 -35.85 -10.95
N SER A 427 4.93 -35.42 -10.18
CA SER A 427 4.73 -34.78 -8.87
C SER A 427 4.20 -33.36 -9.00
N ILE A 428 4.72 -32.57 -9.94
CA ILE A 428 4.20 -31.24 -10.30
C ILE A 428 2.73 -31.35 -10.69
N ARG A 429 2.42 -32.24 -11.65
CA ARG A 429 1.05 -32.43 -12.15
C ARG A 429 0.09 -32.83 -11.04
N ARG A 430 0.47 -33.75 -10.14
CA ARG A 430 -0.38 -34.17 -9.01
C ARG A 430 -0.67 -33.03 -8.04
N ASN A 431 0.34 -32.26 -7.62
CA ASN A 431 0.17 -31.20 -6.62
C ASN A 431 -0.68 -30.05 -7.18
N ILE A 432 -0.39 -29.59 -8.40
CA ILE A 432 -1.15 -28.52 -9.06
C ILE A 432 -2.59 -28.99 -9.33
N SER A 433 -2.79 -30.21 -9.83
CA SER A 433 -4.15 -30.73 -10.08
C SER A 433 -4.95 -30.83 -8.79
N ALA A 434 -4.35 -31.23 -7.67
CA ALA A 434 -5.04 -31.29 -6.37
C ALA A 434 -5.50 -29.89 -5.92
N PHE A 435 -4.65 -28.88 -6.08
CA PHE A 435 -4.99 -27.48 -5.77
C PHE A 435 -6.12 -26.94 -6.65
N LEU A 436 -6.03 -27.13 -7.97
CA LEU A 436 -7.08 -26.69 -8.90
C LEU A 436 -8.39 -27.45 -8.72
N HIS A 437 -8.33 -28.74 -8.32
CA HIS A 437 -9.50 -29.49 -7.90
C HIS A 437 -10.19 -28.84 -6.71
N GLN A 438 -9.45 -28.37 -5.71
CA GLN A 438 -10.02 -27.67 -4.57
C GLN A 438 -10.66 -26.34 -5.01
N ALA A 439 -9.96 -25.53 -5.81
CA ALA A 439 -10.51 -24.30 -6.37
C ALA A 439 -11.81 -24.53 -7.19
N TRP A 440 -11.90 -25.62 -7.95
CA TRP A 440 -13.11 -26.02 -8.64
C TRP A 440 -14.25 -26.41 -7.68
N ARG A 441 -13.95 -27.19 -6.64
CA ARG A 441 -14.93 -27.56 -5.60
C ARG A 441 -15.47 -26.37 -4.84
N ASP A 442 -14.65 -25.34 -4.66
CA ASP A 442 -15.02 -24.07 -4.03
C ASP A 442 -15.80 -23.14 -4.98
N GLY A 443 -16.06 -23.58 -6.22
CA GLY A 443 -16.85 -22.85 -7.21
C GLY A 443 -16.09 -21.76 -7.95
N ALA A 444 -14.76 -21.70 -7.84
CA ALA A 444 -13.95 -20.70 -8.55
C ALA A 444 -13.81 -20.99 -10.05
N LEU A 445 -13.87 -22.28 -10.41
CA LEU A 445 -13.74 -22.74 -11.79
C LEU A 445 -15.08 -23.26 -12.34
N PHE A 446 -15.35 -22.99 -13.62
CA PHE A 446 -16.57 -23.38 -14.32
C PHE A 446 -16.39 -24.74 -15.00
N GLY A 447 -17.36 -25.63 -14.84
CA GLY A 447 -17.36 -26.95 -15.49
C GLY A 447 -18.15 -27.95 -14.65
N ARG A 448 -18.82 -28.90 -15.29
CA ARG A 448 -19.55 -29.99 -14.61
C ARG A 448 -18.59 -31.07 -14.12
N THR A 449 -17.45 -31.19 -14.78
CA THR A 449 -16.36 -32.10 -14.42
C THR A 449 -15.06 -31.31 -14.29
N ALA A 450 -14.10 -31.85 -13.55
CA ALA A 450 -12.80 -31.20 -13.40
C ALA A 450 -12.06 -31.03 -14.74
N ALA A 451 -12.22 -31.99 -15.67
CA ALA A 451 -11.60 -31.93 -17.00
C ALA A 451 -12.18 -30.81 -17.89
N GLU A 452 -13.43 -30.38 -17.64
CA GLU A 452 -13.99 -29.18 -18.27
C GLU A 452 -13.48 -27.89 -17.61
N ALA A 453 -13.10 -27.96 -16.32
CA ALA A 453 -12.74 -26.81 -15.51
C ALA A 453 -11.26 -26.44 -15.59
N PHE A 454 -10.36 -27.41 -15.70
CA PHE A 454 -8.93 -27.16 -15.83
C PHE A 454 -8.18 -28.35 -16.45
N TYR A 455 -6.96 -28.10 -16.91
CA TYR A 455 -5.98 -29.13 -17.25
C TYR A 455 -4.58 -28.74 -16.73
N VAL A 456 -3.74 -29.76 -16.51
CA VAL A 456 -2.32 -29.59 -16.13
C VAL A 456 -1.50 -30.55 -16.96
N LYS A 457 -0.62 -30.02 -17.81
CA LYS A 457 0.26 -30.79 -18.69
C LYS A 457 1.72 -30.57 -18.31
N CYS A 458 2.38 -31.63 -17.90
CA CYS A 458 3.82 -31.68 -17.63
C CYS A 458 4.25 -33.12 -17.92
N ASP A 459 4.74 -33.33 -19.13
CA ASP A 459 5.10 -34.63 -19.69
C ASP A 459 6.17 -34.47 -20.79
N ARG A 460 6.54 -35.58 -21.44
CA ARG A 460 7.56 -35.60 -22.49
C ARG A 460 7.20 -34.79 -23.73
N GLU A 461 5.90 -34.51 -23.98
CA GLU A 461 5.49 -33.76 -25.16
C GLU A 461 5.85 -32.28 -25.00
N ASN A 462 5.72 -31.72 -23.78
CA ASN A 462 6.14 -30.34 -23.50
C ASN A 462 7.49 -30.21 -22.80
N ASN A 463 8.14 -31.32 -22.45
CA ASN A 463 9.51 -31.39 -21.92
C ASN A 463 10.37 -32.36 -22.75
N PRO A 464 10.68 -32.03 -24.02
CA PRO A 464 11.55 -32.87 -24.85
C PRO A 464 13.01 -32.77 -24.38
N GLN A 465 13.89 -33.65 -24.90
CA GLN A 465 15.29 -33.75 -24.46
C GLN A 465 16.02 -32.40 -24.56
N GLU A 466 15.72 -31.59 -25.57
CA GLU A 466 16.31 -30.26 -25.74
C GLU A 466 15.98 -29.31 -24.59
N SER A 467 14.76 -29.39 -24.02
CA SER A 467 14.36 -28.59 -22.85
C SER A 467 15.04 -29.07 -21.57
N ILE A 468 15.19 -30.40 -21.45
CA ILE A 468 15.91 -31.03 -20.34
C ILE A 468 17.39 -30.62 -20.34
N ASP A 469 18.03 -30.64 -21.52
CA ASP A 469 19.43 -30.25 -21.70
C ASP A 469 19.66 -28.75 -21.38
N LEU A 470 18.62 -27.91 -21.55
CA LEU A 470 18.61 -26.50 -21.13
C LEU A 470 18.29 -26.32 -19.63
N GLY A 471 18.01 -27.39 -18.90
CA GLY A 471 17.64 -27.34 -17.48
C GLY A 471 16.25 -26.74 -17.23
N GLN A 472 15.35 -26.79 -18.21
CA GLN A 472 14.01 -26.21 -18.12
C GLN A 472 12.95 -27.28 -17.89
N VAL A 473 11.96 -26.96 -17.05
CA VAL A 473 10.73 -27.74 -16.90
C VAL A 473 9.55 -26.84 -17.26
N VAL A 474 8.74 -27.27 -18.21
CA VAL A 474 7.54 -26.57 -18.68
C VAL A 474 6.31 -27.31 -18.18
N CYS A 475 5.49 -26.61 -17.40
CA CYS A 475 4.15 -27.07 -17.01
C CYS A 475 3.12 -26.12 -17.61
N GLU A 476 2.25 -26.63 -18.48
CA GLU A 476 1.14 -25.87 -19.06
C GLU A 476 -0.12 -26.08 -18.22
N ILE A 477 -0.78 -24.99 -17.86
CA ILE A 477 -1.95 -24.99 -16.99
C ILE A 477 -3.04 -24.16 -17.66
N GLY A 478 -4.21 -24.76 -17.87
CA GLY A 478 -5.39 -24.05 -18.33
C GLY A 478 -6.50 -24.13 -17.30
N VAL A 479 -7.19 -23.02 -17.06
CA VAL A 479 -8.32 -22.93 -16.13
C VAL A 479 -9.49 -22.18 -16.76
N ALA A 480 -10.71 -22.60 -16.45
CA ALA A 480 -11.96 -21.96 -16.87
C ALA A 480 -12.55 -21.16 -15.69
N PRO A 481 -12.30 -19.85 -15.58
CA PRO A 481 -12.81 -19.06 -14.46
C PRO A 481 -14.32 -18.81 -14.56
N VAL A 482 -15.00 -18.72 -13.41
CA VAL A 482 -16.40 -18.27 -13.38
C VAL A 482 -16.48 -16.77 -13.72
N LYS A 483 -17.32 -16.42 -14.70
CA LYS A 483 -17.59 -15.02 -15.10
C LYS A 483 -18.90 -14.53 -14.45
N PRO A 484 -18.97 -13.26 -14.01
CA PRO A 484 -20.18 -12.72 -13.40
C PRO A 484 -21.30 -12.52 -14.43
N ALA A 485 -22.55 -12.76 -14.01
CA ALA A 485 -23.74 -12.42 -14.78
C ALA A 485 -24.05 -10.91 -14.63
N GLU A 486 -23.41 -10.09 -15.46
CA GLU A 486 -23.58 -8.63 -15.44
C GLU A 486 -24.94 -8.18 -16.00
N PHE A 487 -25.45 -8.88 -17.01
CA PHE A 487 -26.74 -8.59 -17.65
C PHE A 487 -27.69 -9.78 -17.48
N VAL A 488 -28.84 -9.55 -16.85
CA VAL A 488 -29.93 -10.54 -16.75
C VAL A 488 -31.10 -10.05 -17.59
N ILE A 489 -31.43 -10.80 -18.64
CA ILE A 489 -32.45 -10.43 -19.63
C ILE A 489 -33.64 -11.37 -19.48
N PHE A 490 -34.76 -10.86 -18.97
CA PHE A 490 -36.04 -11.57 -18.98
C PHE A 490 -36.80 -11.22 -20.26
N ARG A 491 -37.13 -12.24 -21.05
CA ARG A 491 -37.97 -12.07 -22.26
C ARG A 491 -39.37 -12.58 -21.95
N LEU A 492 -40.34 -11.68 -21.94
CA LEU A 492 -41.75 -12.02 -21.72
C LEU A 492 -42.43 -12.14 -23.10
N SER A 493 -43.06 -13.27 -23.35
CA SER A 493 -43.97 -13.46 -24.48
C SER A 493 -45.36 -13.77 -23.95
N GLN A 494 -46.38 -13.23 -24.61
CA GLN A 494 -47.74 -13.68 -24.40
C GLN A 494 -47.93 -14.98 -25.19
N PHE A 495 -48.16 -16.09 -24.50
CA PHE A 495 -48.53 -17.35 -25.14
C PHE A 495 -50.05 -17.38 -25.33
N SER A 496 -50.51 -17.73 -26.53
CA SER A 496 -51.92 -18.02 -26.78
C SER A 496 -52.10 -19.54 -26.80
N ASP A 497 -53.16 -20.02 -26.15
CA ASP A 497 -53.36 -21.42 -25.73
C ASP A 497 -53.70 -22.39 -26.89
N SER A 498 -53.16 -22.15 -28.08
CA SER A 498 -53.44 -22.92 -29.28
C SER A 498 -52.18 -23.21 -30.08
N THR A 499 -51.15 -23.77 -29.46
CA THR A 499 -50.26 -24.72 -30.16
C THR A 499 -49.64 -25.69 -29.17
N SER A 500 -50.04 -26.94 -29.33
CA SER A 500 -49.55 -28.17 -28.72
C SER A 500 -48.06 -28.22 -28.40
N LEU A 501 -47.77 -28.71 -27.19
CA LEU A 501 -46.56 -29.44 -26.82
C LEU A 501 -46.15 -30.45 -27.91
N VAL A 502 -45.24 -30.05 -28.81
CA VAL A 502 -44.38 -30.90 -29.64
C VAL A 502 -43.18 -29.98 -29.97
N SER A 503 -41.94 -30.19 -29.58
CA SER A 503 -41.11 -31.40 -29.56
C SER A 503 -39.82 -31.16 -28.74
N GLU A 504 -39.39 -32.25 -28.08
CA GLU A 504 -38.06 -32.64 -27.55
C GLU A 504 -37.19 -31.66 -26.74
#